data_AF-A0A7S4JGI0-F1
#
_entry.id   AF-A0A7S4JGI0-F1
#
_cell.length_a   1.000
_cell.length_b   1.000
_cell.length_c   1.000
_cell.angle_alpha   90.00
_cell.angle_beta   90.00
_cell.angle_gamma   90.00
#
_symmetry.space_group_name_H-M   'P 1'
#
loop_
_entity.id
_entity.type
_entity.pdbx_description
1 polymer ?
#
loop_
_entity_poly.entity_id
_entity_poly.type
_entity_poly.pdbx_seq_one_letter_code
_entity_poly.pdbx_strand_id
1 'polypeptide(L)'
;MRELDGPTPENCAIDPPKSGWRFDPLLISRFCSGVTGFPFVDAAMRELTMTGFTSAQCRRALLSFLVRGLQQDWRVAAEWFQRCLIDYDPHICWGNSLYYSGLIFDISSRIPTHTAEHHHLQFDGSGVFTRLWVPELHRVPSYCLFKPQSMTRHMQEMHGARIGIDYPVPMKLWHNAEKDLGFVSQLPNYINKQNANLIGEGTQFGLGVISDSGMRLKLTA
;
A
#
# COMPACT_ATOMS: atom_id res chain seq x y z
N MET A 1 -29.76 34.82 -16.31
CA MET A 1 -28.71 34.06 -15.60
C MET A 1 -28.95 32.60 -15.94
N ARG A 2 -28.09 31.96 -16.74
CA ARG A 2 -28.18 30.52 -16.98
C ARG A 2 -27.52 29.82 -15.80
N GLU A 3 -28.27 28.95 -15.13
CA GLU A 3 -27.74 28.04 -14.13
C GLU A 3 -26.65 27.17 -14.78
N LEU A 4 -25.51 27.08 -14.13
CA LEU A 4 -24.41 26.21 -14.55
C LEU A 4 -24.82 24.78 -14.19
N ASP A 5 -25.43 24.09 -15.14
CA ASP A 5 -25.70 22.65 -15.11
C ASP A 5 -24.37 21.88 -15.13
N GLY A 6 -23.70 21.81 -13.98
CA GLY A 6 -22.67 20.81 -13.73
C GLY A 6 -23.32 19.42 -13.73
N PRO A 7 -22.60 18.36 -14.13
CA PRO A 7 -23.16 17.02 -14.18
C PRO A 7 -23.58 16.59 -12.77
N THR A 8 -24.89 16.58 -12.52
CA THR A 8 -25.48 15.93 -11.35
C THR A 8 -25.37 14.41 -11.54
N PRO A 9 -25.26 13.62 -10.46
CA PRO A 9 -25.12 12.16 -10.53
C PRO A 9 -26.21 11.45 -11.36
N GLU A 10 -27.33 12.14 -11.56
CA GLU A 10 -28.54 11.72 -12.25
C GLU A 10 -28.41 11.80 -13.79
N ASN A 11 -27.49 12.62 -14.31
CA ASN A 11 -27.36 12.96 -15.73
C ASN A 11 -26.06 12.44 -16.39
N CYS A 12 -25.23 11.68 -15.68
CA CYS A 12 -24.09 10.99 -16.30
C CYS A 12 -24.59 9.72 -17.03
N ALA A 13 -24.50 9.72 -18.36
CA ALA A 13 -24.77 8.56 -19.24
C ALA A 13 -23.71 7.45 -19.12
N ILE A 14 -23.19 7.21 -17.91
CA ILE A 14 -22.33 6.09 -17.58
C ILE A 14 -23.27 5.09 -16.94
N ASP A 15 -23.45 3.92 -17.57
CA ASP A 15 -24.16 2.80 -16.96
C ASP A 15 -23.71 2.67 -15.48
N PRO A 16 -24.64 2.55 -14.52
CA PRO A 16 -24.27 2.51 -13.11
C PRO A 16 -23.18 1.46 -12.93
N PRO A 17 -22.06 1.78 -12.25
CA PRO A 17 -20.94 0.87 -12.13
C PRO A 17 -21.47 -0.46 -11.58
N LYS A 18 -21.14 -1.55 -12.29
CA LYS A 18 -21.43 -2.97 -11.96
C LYS A 18 -21.91 -3.11 -10.52
N SER A 19 -23.20 -3.37 -10.32
CA SER A 19 -23.82 -3.44 -8.98
C SER A 19 -22.97 -4.31 -8.03
N GLY A 20 -22.30 -3.71 -7.03
CA GLY A 20 -21.46 -4.49 -6.11
C GLY A 20 -20.37 -3.77 -5.31
N TRP A 21 -20.22 -2.45 -5.38
CA TRP A 21 -19.29 -1.73 -4.50
C TRP A 21 -19.78 -1.77 -3.04
N ARG A 22 -18.86 -2.08 -2.11
CA ARG A 22 -19.18 -2.21 -0.69
C ARG A 22 -18.94 -0.89 0.02
N PHE A 23 -19.78 -0.63 1.01
CA PHE A 23 -19.60 0.46 1.95
C PHE A 23 -19.71 -0.10 3.36
N ASP A 24 -18.56 -0.30 4.00
CA ASP A 24 -18.47 -0.70 5.39
C ASP A 24 -17.92 0.48 6.20
N PRO A 25 -18.77 1.19 6.98
CA PRO A 25 -18.36 2.38 7.71
C PRO A 25 -17.28 2.08 8.76
N LEU A 26 -17.22 0.85 9.30
CA LEU A 26 -16.19 0.47 10.27
C LEU A 26 -14.83 0.32 9.59
N LEU A 27 -14.79 -0.33 8.42
CA LEU A 27 -13.54 -0.48 7.66
C LEU A 27 -13.02 0.88 7.18
N ILE A 28 -13.92 1.74 6.71
CA ILE A 28 -13.58 3.11 6.26
C ILE A 28 -13.05 3.93 7.43
N SER A 29 -13.72 3.90 8.59
CA SER A 29 -13.26 4.62 9.79
C SER A 29 -11.86 4.18 10.23
N ARG A 30 -11.59 2.87 10.23
CA ARG A 30 -10.24 2.33 10.53
C ARG A 30 -9.20 2.73 9.50
N PHE A 31 -9.56 2.73 8.22
CA PHE A 31 -8.70 3.18 7.13
C PHE A 31 -8.33 4.65 7.29
N CYS A 32 -9.33 5.54 7.42
CA CYS A 32 -9.14 6.97 7.61
C CYS A 32 -8.34 7.32 8.87
N SER A 33 -8.45 6.51 9.93
CA SER A 33 -7.71 6.71 11.18
C SER A 33 -6.29 6.13 11.18
N GLY A 34 -5.87 5.43 10.12
CA GLY A 34 -4.54 4.80 10.06
C GLY A 34 -4.34 3.69 11.11
N VAL A 35 -5.37 2.86 11.31
CA VAL A 35 -5.38 1.69 12.23
C VAL A 35 -5.75 0.40 11.51
N THR A 36 -5.20 0.23 10.31
CA THR A 36 -5.46 -0.92 9.43
C THR A 36 -4.66 -2.16 9.81
N GLY A 37 -3.56 -1.99 10.55
CA GLY A 37 -2.62 -3.05 10.87
C GLY A 37 -1.65 -3.37 9.74
N PHE A 38 -1.62 -2.53 8.69
CA PHE A 38 -0.63 -2.57 7.61
C PHE A 38 0.32 -1.36 7.74
N PRO A 39 1.57 -1.55 8.20
CA PRO A 39 2.39 -0.44 8.67
C PRO A 39 2.64 0.67 7.67
N PHE A 40 2.87 0.33 6.40
CA PHE A 40 3.08 1.34 5.36
C PHE A 40 1.80 2.14 5.04
N VAL A 41 0.64 1.48 5.06
CA VAL A 41 -0.66 2.13 4.84
C VAL A 41 -1.01 3.03 6.01
N ASP A 42 -0.78 2.55 7.24
CA ASP A 42 -1.02 3.31 8.46
C ASP A 42 -0.08 4.52 8.55
N ALA A 43 1.19 4.36 8.17
CA ALA A 43 2.16 5.45 8.06
C ALA A 43 1.70 6.52 7.06
N ALA A 44 1.35 6.12 5.84
CA ALA A 44 0.87 7.02 4.79
C ALA A 44 -0.42 7.77 5.20
N MET A 45 -1.34 7.10 5.88
CA MET A 45 -2.57 7.75 6.33
C MET A 45 -2.30 8.74 7.46
N ARG A 46 -1.41 8.40 8.40
CA ARG A 46 -1.01 9.30 9.48
C ARG A 46 -0.26 10.52 8.95
N GLU A 47 0.64 10.34 7.98
CA GLU A 47 1.29 11.44 7.27
C GLU A 47 0.26 12.38 6.64
N LEU A 48 -0.69 11.82 5.86
CA LEU A 48 -1.73 12.57 5.18
C LEU A 48 -2.60 13.36 6.17
N THR A 49 -3.06 12.73 7.24
CA THR A 49 -3.96 13.35 8.21
C THR A 49 -3.28 14.40 9.08
N MET A 50 -1.99 14.21 9.40
CA MET A 50 -1.25 15.16 10.25
C MET A 50 -0.68 16.35 9.46
N THR A 51 -0.22 16.13 8.22
CA THR A 51 0.47 17.18 7.44
C THR A 51 -0.39 17.78 6.34
N GLY A 52 -1.47 17.10 5.94
CA GLY A 52 -2.24 17.46 4.75
C GLY A 52 -1.54 17.13 3.43
N PHE A 53 -0.41 16.43 3.46
CA PHE A 53 0.33 16.02 2.26
C PHE A 53 0.76 14.57 2.38
N THR A 54 0.90 13.89 1.24
CA THR A 54 1.57 12.59 1.18
C THR A 54 2.11 12.37 -0.23
N SER A 55 3.18 11.57 -0.34
CA SER A 55 3.81 11.28 -1.63
C SER A 55 2.87 10.58 -2.61
N ALA A 56 3.10 10.73 -3.91
CA ALA A 56 2.29 10.09 -4.94
C ALA A 56 2.26 8.55 -4.75
N GLN A 57 3.38 7.94 -4.36
CA GLN A 57 3.48 6.51 -4.09
C GLN A 57 2.60 6.09 -2.90
N CYS A 58 2.57 6.90 -1.85
CA CYS A 58 1.69 6.67 -0.71
C CYS A 58 0.21 6.80 -1.11
N ARG A 59 -0.17 7.82 -1.90
CA ARG A 59 -1.56 7.95 -2.43
C ARG A 59 -1.97 6.71 -3.23
N ARG A 60 -1.08 6.19 -4.08
CA ARG A 60 -1.31 4.96 -4.86
C ARG A 60 -1.52 3.74 -3.94
N ALA A 61 -0.70 3.60 -2.91
CA ALA A 61 -0.82 2.50 -1.95
C ALA A 61 -2.15 2.58 -1.18
N LEU A 62 -2.54 3.77 -0.72
CA LEU A 62 -3.82 4.02 -0.05
C LEU A 62 -5.02 3.65 -0.95
N LEU A 63 -5.00 4.11 -2.21
CA LEU A 63 -6.05 3.80 -3.19
C LEU A 63 -6.15 2.31 -3.49
N SER A 64 -5.02 1.67 -3.81
CA SER A 64 -4.95 0.23 -4.08
C SER A 64 -5.44 -0.57 -2.86
N PHE A 65 -5.05 -0.16 -1.66
CA PHE A 65 -5.46 -0.83 -0.42
C PHE A 65 -6.97 -0.73 -0.18
N LEU A 66 -7.56 0.47 -0.30
CA LEU A 66 -8.99 0.66 -0.08
C LEU A 66 -9.83 -0.09 -1.13
N VAL A 67 -9.49 0.08 -2.40
CA VAL A 67 -10.32 -0.41 -3.50
C VAL A 67 -10.07 -1.88 -3.79
N ARG A 68 -8.81 -2.32 -3.88
CA ARG A 68 -8.44 -3.69 -4.22
C ARG A 68 -8.08 -4.55 -3.01
N GLY A 69 -7.75 -3.95 -1.87
CA GLY A 69 -7.51 -4.70 -0.62
C GLY A 69 -8.77 -4.89 0.21
N LEU A 70 -9.63 -3.87 0.31
CA LEU A 70 -10.86 -3.90 1.10
C LEU A 70 -12.15 -3.96 0.26
N GLN A 71 -12.07 -3.80 -1.07
CA GLN A 71 -13.25 -3.75 -1.95
C GLN A 71 -14.29 -2.68 -1.57
N GLN A 72 -13.80 -1.57 -1.03
CA GLN A 72 -14.66 -0.43 -0.73
C GLN A 72 -14.83 0.46 -1.97
N ASP A 73 -15.94 1.20 -1.99
CA ASP A 73 -16.21 2.18 -3.02
C ASP A 73 -15.07 3.20 -3.17
N TRP A 74 -14.56 3.35 -4.38
CA TRP A 74 -13.45 4.24 -4.70
C TRP A 74 -13.78 5.72 -4.46
N ARG A 75 -15.06 6.10 -4.48
CA ARG A 75 -15.52 7.48 -4.22
C ARG A 75 -15.18 7.92 -2.80
N VAL A 76 -15.18 6.99 -1.85
CA VAL A 76 -14.78 7.25 -0.46
C VAL A 76 -13.32 7.73 -0.39
N ALA A 77 -12.45 7.15 -1.22
CA ALA A 77 -11.05 7.57 -1.30
C ALA A 77 -10.92 8.98 -1.86
N ALA A 78 -11.67 9.30 -2.93
CA ALA A 78 -11.65 10.61 -3.55
C ALA A 78 -12.17 11.70 -2.59
N GLU A 79 -13.26 11.42 -1.88
CA GLU A 79 -13.82 12.30 -0.84
C GLU A 79 -12.84 12.50 0.32
N TRP A 80 -12.16 11.43 0.75
CA TRP A 80 -11.17 11.53 1.82
C TRP A 80 -9.97 12.39 1.42
N PHE A 81 -9.47 12.21 0.20
CA PHE A 81 -8.41 13.05 -0.34
C PHE A 81 -8.83 14.50 -0.50
N GLN A 82 -10.07 14.77 -0.93
CA GLN A 82 -10.62 16.12 -0.95
C GLN A 82 -10.63 16.79 0.43
N ARG A 83 -10.85 16.00 1.48
CA ARG A 83 -10.85 16.50 2.86
C ARG A 83 -9.45 16.76 3.40
N CYS A 84 -8.48 15.91 3.08
CA CYS A 84 -7.17 15.93 3.74
C CYS A 84 -6.06 16.62 2.94
N LEU A 85 -6.08 16.55 1.61
CA LEU A 85 -4.96 17.06 0.81
C LEU A 85 -4.99 18.57 0.70
N ILE A 86 -3.87 19.21 1.04
CA ILE A 86 -3.66 20.64 0.83
C ILE A 86 -3.47 20.99 -0.66
N ASP A 87 -2.91 20.05 -1.42
CA ASP A 87 -2.70 20.16 -2.87
C ASP A 87 -3.82 19.48 -3.67
N TYR A 88 -5.03 19.45 -3.10
CA TYR A 88 -6.16 18.79 -3.73
C TYR A 88 -6.51 19.44 -5.08
N ASP A 89 -6.48 18.61 -6.12
CA ASP A 89 -7.04 18.91 -7.43
C ASP A 89 -8.13 17.87 -7.75
N PRO A 90 -9.34 18.31 -8.14
CA PRO A 90 -10.46 17.40 -8.38
C PRO A 90 -10.20 16.44 -9.54
N HIS A 91 -9.54 16.89 -10.62
CA HIS A 91 -9.27 16.05 -11.78
C HIS A 91 -8.23 14.98 -11.45
N ILE A 92 -7.17 15.35 -10.74
CA ILE A 92 -6.10 14.43 -10.34
C ILE A 92 -6.63 13.45 -9.29
N CYS A 93 -7.31 13.91 -8.25
CA CYS A 93 -7.70 13.04 -7.13
C CYS A 93 -8.83 12.08 -7.52
N TRP A 94 -9.89 12.57 -8.17
CA TRP A 94 -10.98 11.70 -8.63
C TRP A 94 -10.53 10.82 -9.80
N GLY A 95 -9.76 11.37 -10.74
CA GLY A 95 -9.20 10.62 -11.86
C GLY A 95 -8.30 9.48 -11.41
N ASN A 96 -7.38 9.73 -10.47
CA ASN A 96 -6.54 8.67 -9.90
C ASN A 96 -7.37 7.64 -9.13
N SER A 97 -8.35 8.08 -8.33
CA SER A 97 -9.21 7.15 -7.57
C SER A 97 -10.00 6.23 -8.50
N LEU A 98 -10.53 6.76 -9.60
CA LEU A 98 -11.21 6.01 -10.65
C LEU A 98 -10.25 5.11 -11.44
N TYR A 99 -9.02 5.57 -11.69
CA TYR A 99 -7.99 4.75 -12.33
C TYR A 99 -7.69 3.50 -11.48
N TYR A 100 -7.37 3.67 -10.20
CA TYR A 100 -7.04 2.54 -9.32
C TYR A 100 -8.21 1.61 -9.03
N SER A 101 -9.45 2.06 -9.23
CA SER A 101 -10.63 1.19 -9.15
C SER A 101 -10.77 0.21 -10.31
N GLY A 102 -10.01 0.41 -11.39
CA GLY A 102 -10.06 -0.46 -12.57
C GLY A 102 -11.35 -0.32 -13.39
N LEU A 103 -12.16 0.70 -13.12
CA LEU A 103 -13.40 0.96 -13.88
C LEU A 103 -13.13 1.60 -15.25
N ILE A 104 -11.93 2.14 -15.47
CA ILE A 104 -11.54 2.68 -16.78
C ILE A 104 -11.35 1.52 -17.76
N PHE A 105 -12.28 1.41 -18.70
CA PHE A 105 -12.33 0.43 -19.78
C PHE A 105 -11.00 0.48 -20.57
N ASP A 106 -10.41 -0.68 -20.89
CA ASP A 106 -9.09 -0.90 -21.52
C ASP A 106 -7.84 -0.96 -20.60
N ILE A 107 -7.92 -0.52 -19.33
CA ILE A 107 -6.72 -0.49 -18.44
C ILE A 107 -6.81 -1.48 -17.27
N SER A 108 -8.00 -2.01 -16.94
CA SER A 108 -8.21 -2.90 -15.79
C SER A 108 -7.27 -4.12 -15.72
N SER A 109 -6.80 -4.63 -16.86
CA SER A 109 -5.85 -5.76 -16.96
C SER A 109 -4.38 -5.34 -16.90
N ARG A 110 -4.08 -4.04 -16.97
CA ARG A 110 -2.73 -3.46 -17.03
C ARG A 110 -2.29 -2.75 -15.76
N ILE A 111 -3.21 -2.44 -14.83
CA ILE A 111 -2.85 -1.82 -13.55
C ILE A 111 -2.16 -2.89 -12.70
N PRO A 112 -0.84 -2.76 -12.44
CA PRO A 112 -0.18 -3.73 -11.58
C PRO A 112 -0.71 -3.50 -10.17
N THR A 113 -1.38 -4.51 -9.65
CA THR A 113 -1.86 -4.47 -8.29
C THR A 113 -0.73 -4.78 -7.34
N HIS A 114 -0.49 -3.89 -6.39
CA HIS A 114 0.56 -4.05 -5.42
C HIS A 114 -0.04 -4.11 -4.01
N THR A 115 0.35 -5.14 -3.26
CA THR A 115 0.03 -5.28 -1.83
C THR A 115 0.70 -4.16 -1.04
N ALA A 116 0.13 -3.79 0.11
CA ALA A 116 0.78 -2.89 1.07
C ALA A 116 2.22 -3.33 1.42
N GLU A 117 2.44 -4.64 1.54
CA GLU A 117 3.76 -5.24 1.77
C GLU A 117 4.73 -4.96 0.61
N HIS A 118 4.26 -4.96 -0.64
CA HIS A 118 5.10 -4.66 -1.81
C HIS A 118 5.53 -3.19 -1.82
N HIS A 119 4.60 -2.28 -1.55
CA HIS A 119 4.92 -0.86 -1.44
C HIS A 119 5.93 -0.61 -0.32
N HIS A 120 5.79 -1.29 0.81
CA HIS A 120 6.77 -1.20 1.89
C HIS A 120 8.15 -1.67 1.42
N LEU A 121 8.27 -2.86 0.82
CA LEU A 121 9.58 -3.38 0.40
C LEU A 121 10.25 -2.53 -0.69
N GLN A 122 9.45 -1.98 -1.61
CA GLN A 122 9.97 -1.19 -2.72
C GLN A 122 10.35 0.23 -2.32
N PHE A 123 9.56 0.88 -1.45
CA PHE A 123 9.70 2.31 -1.16
C PHE A 123 10.20 2.60 0.27
N ASP A 124 10.06 1.66 1.20
CA ASP A 124 10.46 1.79 2.61
C ASP A 124 11.17 0.52 3.12
N GLY A 125 12.07 -0.06 2.32
CA GLY A 125 12.78 -1.29 2.71
C GLY A 125 13.63 -1.15 3.99
N SER A 126 14.07 0.07 4.32
CA SER A 126 14.76 0.37 5.59
C SER A 126 13.79 0.54 6.76
N GLY A 127 12.52 0.86 6.49
CA GLY A 127 11.50 1.09 7.50
C GLY A 127 11.53 2.47 8.15
N VAL A 128 12.33 3.40 7.64
CA VAL A 128 12.50 4.74 8.23
C VAL A 128 11.18 5.50 8.17
N PHE A 129 10.47 5.44 7.04
CA PHE A 129 9.21 6.15 6.86
C PHE A 129 8.13 5.58 7.79
N THR A 130 8.00 4.25 7.83
CA THR A 130 7.03 3.58 8.70
C THR A 130 7.29 3.88 10.18
N ARG A 131 8.55 3.84 10.65
CA ARG A 131 8.89 4.14 12.05
C ARG A 131 8.70 5.60 12.44
N LEU A 132 8.74 6.52 11.47
CA LEU A 132 8.49 7.93 11.70
C LEU A 132 7.01 8.17 12.02
N TRP A 133 6.11 7.60 11.21
CA TRP A 133 4.67 7.83 11.32
C TRP A 133 3.93 6.82 12.21
N VAL A 134 4.53 5.67 12.49
CA VAL A 134 4.00 4.61 13.35
C VAL A 134 4.98 4.38 14.52
N PRO A 135 4.99 5.27 15.53
CA PRO A 135 5.96 5.24 16.61
C PRO A 135 5.89 3.95 17.45
N GLU A 136 4.73 3.30 17.53
CA GLU A 136 4.56 2.02 18.21
C GLU A 136 5.38 0.88 17.58
N LEU A 137 5.80 1.02 16.31
CA LEU A 137 6.68 0.06 15.62
C LEU A 137 8.14 0.51 15.56
N HIS A 138 8.52 1.60 16.24
CA HIS A 138 9.85 2.21 16.13
C HIS A 138 11.00 1.24 16.46
N ARG A 139 10.77 0.28 17.36
CA ARG A 139 11.77 -0.72 17.80
C ARG A 139 11.73 -2.02 17.01
N VAL A 140 10.76 -2.19 16.11
CA VAL A 140 10.59 -3.41 15.33
C VAL A 140 11.68 -3.48 14.25
N PRO A 141 12.42 -4.59 14.11
CA PRO A 141 13.42 -4.75 13.06
C PRO A 141 12.81 -4.65 11.65
N SER A 142 13.56 -4.11 10.68
CA SER A 142 13.04 -3.84 9.33
C SER A 142 12.54 -5.09 8.61
N TYR A 143 13.14 -6.26 8.88
CA TYR A 143 12.69 -7.54 8.31
C TYR A 143 11.33 -8.02 8.84
N CYS A 144 10.85 -7.50 9.97
CA CYS A 144 9.52 -7.78 10.50
C CYS A 144 8.54 -6.62 10.29
N LEU A 145 9.03 -5.45 9.88
CA LEU A 145 8.25 -4.23 9.86
C LEU A 145 7.18 -4.24 8.77
N PHE A 146 7.43 -4.89 7.63
CA PHE A 146 6.41 -5.04 6.59
C PHE A 146 5.24 -5.95 7.03
N LYS A 147 5.47 -6.84 8.01
CA LYS A 147 4.49 -7.81 8.50
C LYS A 147 4.64 -8.09 10.01
N PRO A 148 4.25 -7.14 10.88
CA PRO A 148 4.47 -7.26 12.32
C PRO A 148 3.80 -8.47 12.97
N GLN A 149 2.67 -8.93 12.41
CA GLN A 149 1.95 -10.12 12.87
C GLN A 149 2.72 -11.43 12.68
N SER A 150 3.79 -11.43 11.88
CA SER A 150 4.66 -12.60 11.75
C SER A 150 5.59 -12.80 12.96
N MET A 151 5.78 -11.76 13.79
CA MET A 151 6.62 -11.85 14.98
C MET A 151 6.03 -12.78 16.02
N THR A 152 6.89 -13.61 16.63
CA THR A 152 6.49 -14.42 17.79
C THR A 152 6.14 -13.53 18.97
N ARG A 153 5.34 -14.05 19.92
CA ARG A 153 4.98 -13.30 21.14
C ARG A 153 6.21 -12.78 21.89
N HIS A 154 7.25 -13.59 21.97
CA HIS A 154 8.52 -13.20 22.60
C HIS A 154 9.19 -12.02 21.87
N MET A 155 9.23 -12.05 20.53
CA MET A 155 9.76 -10.92 19.75
C MET A 155 8.91 -9.65 19.92
N GLN A 156 7.59 -9.77 19.97
CA GLN A 156 6.69 -8.63 20.20
C GLN A 156 6.96 -7.98 21.56
N GLU A 157 7.17 -8.78 22.62
CA GLU A 157 7.51 -8.30 23.96
C GLU A 157 8.90 -7.64 23.98
N MET A 158 9.90 -8.27 23.34
CA MET A 158 11.27 -7.75 23.23
C MET A 158 11.31 -6.37 22.56
N HIS A 159 10.53 -6.19 21.48
CA HIS A 159 10.48 -4.95 20.73
C HIS A 159 9.39 -3.97 21.22
N GLY A 160 8.58 -4.35 22.22
CA GLY A 160 7.53 -3.49 22.77
C GLY A 160 6.40 -3.17 21.79
N ALA A 161 6.09 -4.08 20.88
CA ALA A 161 5.07 -3.92 19.84
C ALA A 161 4.11 -5.13 19.85
N ARG A 162 3.21 -5.20 20.83
CA ARG A 162 2.23 -6.29 20.95
C ARG A 162 1.07 -6.07 20.00
N ILE A 163 0.90 -7.00 19.06
CA ILE A 163 -0.15 -6.92 18.06
C ILE A 163 -1.51 -7.20 18.71
N GLY A 164 -2.48 -6.31 18.47
CA GLY A 164 -3.79 -6.26 19.11
C GLY A 164 -3.87 -5.41 20.38
N ILE A 165 -2.73 -4.95 20.92
CA ILE A 165 -2.68 -4.07 22.10
C ILE A 165 -2.01 -2.74 21.75
N ASP A 166 -0.72 -2.79 21.39
CA ASP A 166 0.08 -1.60 21.09
C ASP A 166 -0.05 -1.18 19.62
N TYR A 167 -0.25 -2.16 18.73
CA TYR A 167 -0.50 -1.95 17.30
C TYR A 167 -1.67 -2.83 16.82
N PRO A 168 -2.60 -2.36 15.96
CA PRO A 168 -3.79 -3.12 15.60
C PRO A 168 -3.50 -4.44 14.88
N VAL A 169 -4.41 -5.40 15.05
CA VAL A 169 -4.44 -6.61 14.22
C VAL A 169 -4.76 -6.21 12.76
N PRO A 170 -4.03 -6.76 11.77
CA PRO A 170 -4.27 -6.48 10.36
C PRO A 170 -5.72 -6.77 9.98
N MET A 171 -6.33 -5.80 9.29
CA MET A 171 -7.68 -5.94 8.76
C MET A 171 -7.74 -7.11 7.78
N LYS A 172 -8.85 -7.86 7.82
CA LYS A 172 -9.11 -8.93 6.88
C LYS A 172 -9.36 -8.32 5.50
N LEU A 173 -8.46 -8.58 4.56
CA LEU A 173 -8.68 -8.29 3.15
C LEU A 173 -9.80 -9.19 2.60
N TRP A 174 -10.47 -8.78 1.52
CA TRP A 174 -11.51 -9.59 0.92
C TRP A 174 -10.94 -10.89 0.31
N HIS A 175 -11.78 -11.90 0.12
CA HIS A 175 -11.32 -13.29 -0.08
C HIS A 175 -10.41 -13.53 -1.30
N ASN A 176 -10.54 -12.79 -2.41
CA ASN A 176 -9.62 -12.91 -3.56
C ASN A 176 -8.63 -11.73 -3.66
N ALA A 177 -8.44 -10.96 -2.58
CA ALA A 177 -7.45 -9.89 -2.56
C ALA A 177 -6.06 -10.41 -2.89
N GLU A 178 -5.70 -11.62 -2.49
CA GLU A 178 -4.39 -12.21 -2.80
C GLU A 178 -4.21 -12.54 -4.29
N LYS A 179 -5.29 -12.82 -5.02
CA LYS A 179 -5.24 -13.03 -6.48
C LYS A 179 -5.14 -11.70 -7.20
N ASP A 180 -5.92 -10.72 -6.75
CA ASP A 180 -5.97 -9.41 -7.37
C ASP A 180 -4.69 -8.61 -7.06
N LEU A 181 -4.21 -8.62 -5.82
CA LEU A 181 -2.93 -8.05 -5.32
C LEU A 181 -1.73 -8.99 -5.56
N GLY A 182 -1.95 -10.09 -6.27
CA GLY A 182 -1.03 -11.23 -6.41
C GLY A 182 0.17 -10.94 -7.29
N PHE A 183 1.12 -10.16 -6.77
CA PHE A 183 2.48 -10.09 -7.29
C PHE A 183 3.53 -10.57 -6.28
N VAL A 184 3.15 -10.88 -5.03
CA VAL A 184 4.10 -11.35 -4.00
C VAL A 184 4.77 -12.67 -4.38
N SER A 185 4.07 -13.57 -5.08
CA SER A 185 4.65 -14.80 -5.66
C SER A 185 5.60 -14.55 -6.84
N GLN A 186 5.53 -13.37 -7.46
CA GLN A 186 6.36 -12.96 -8.59
C GLN A 186 7.42 -11.90 -8.21
N LEU A 187 7.49 -11.47 -6.95
CA LEU A 187 8.50 -10.54 -6.42
C LEU A 187 9.93 -10.96 -6.81
N PRO A 188 10.34 -12.23 -6.64
CA PRO A 188 11.66 -12.68 -7.07
C PRO A 188 11.89 -12.45 -8.57
N ASN A 189 10.88 -12.71 -9.40
CA ASN A 189 10.97 -12.56 -10.85
C ASN A 189 11.02 -11.09 -11.30
N TYR A 190 10.34 -10.18 -10.61
CA TYR A 190 10.35 -8.74 -10.93
C TYR A 190 11.61 -8.02 -10.44
N ILE A 191 12.10 -8.34 -9.24
CA ILE A 191 13.40 -7.86 -8.75
C ILE A 191 14.49 -8.33 -9.72
N ASN A 192 14.47 -9.60 -10.14
CA ASN A 192 15.42 -10.12 -11.11
C ASN A 192 15.29 -9.47 -12.50
N LYS A 193 14.07 -9.13 -12.97
CA LYS A 193 13.85 -8.44 -14.25
C LYS A 193 14.32 -6.98 -14.24
N GLN A 194 14.07 -6.26 -13.15
CA GLN A 194 14.53 -4.86 -12.99
C GLN A 194 16.04 -4.81 -12.83
N ASN A 195 16.63 -5.72 -12.05
CA ASN A 195 18.08 -5.83 -11.92
C ASN A 195 18.72 -6.20 -13.26
N ALA A 196 18.16 -7.14 -14.04
CA ALA A 196 18.68 -7.48 -15.37
C ALA A 196 18.67 -6.31 -16.37
N ASN A 197 17.72 -5.37 -16.23
CA ASN A 197 17.65 -4.18 -17.09
C ASN A 197 18.52 -3.01 -16.60
N LEU A 198 18.91 -3.01 -15.32
CA LEU A 198 19.80 -2.00 -14.73
C LEU A 198 21.28 -2.42 -14.83
N ILE A 199 21.54 -3.72 -14.94
CA ILE A 199 22.86 -4.26 -15.24
C ILE A 199 23.00 -4.31 -16.78
N GLY A 200 23.15 -3.14 -17.39
CA GLY A 200 23.85 -3.08 -18.67
C GLY A 200 25.22 -3.72 -18.47
N GLU A 201 25.67 -4.54 -19.43
CA GLU A 201 27.00 -5.14 -19.40
C GLU A 201 28.05 -4.05 -19.11
N GLY A 202 28.60 -4.03 -17.89
CA GLY A 202 29.80 -3.24 -17.59
C GLY A 202 29.74 -2.16 -16.51
N THR A 203 28.95 -2.27 -15.43
CA THR A 203 29.21 -1.43 -14.23
C THR A 203 29.22 -2.21 -12.92
N GLN A 204 30.43 -2.39 -12.38
CA GLN A 204 30.69 -2.91 -11.03
C GLN A 204 30.30 -1.85 -9.98
N PHE A 205 29.08 -1.89 -9.45
CA PHE A 205 28.80 -1.31 -8.13
C PHE A 205 28.02 -2.32 -7.29
N GLY A 206 28.72 -2.78 -6.25
CA GLY A 206 28.31 -3.90 -5.43
C GLY A 206 27.18 -3.57 -4.46
N LEU A 207 26.18 -4.43 -4.45
CA LEU A 207 25.59 -4.96 -3.24
C LEU A 207 25.60 -6.48 -3.43
N GLY A 208 26.59 -7.13 -2.80
CA GLY A 208 26.78 -8.57 -2.87
C GLY A 208 25.53 -9.27 -2.36
N VAL A 209 24.93 -10.09 -3.22
CA VAL A 209 23.95 -11.09 -2.81
C VAL A 209 24.74 -12.12 -2.01
N ILE A 210 24.54 -12.15 -0.70
CA ILE A 210 24.93 -13.31 0.11
C ILE A 210 23.99 -14.45 -0.33
N SER A 211 24.46 -15.28 -1.25
CA SER A 211 23.82 -16.56 -1.55
C SER A 211 24.18 -17.55 -0.45
N ASP A 212 23.17 -18.07 0.23
CA ASP A 212 23.29 -19.06 1.30
C ASP A 212 23.57 -20.46 0.73
N SER A 213 24.73 -20.61 0.09
CA SER A 213 25.20 -21.85 -0.50
C SER A 213 26.67 -22.09 -0.16
N GLY A 214 26.89 -22.69 1.02
CA GLY A 214 28.06 -23.55 1.26
C GLY A 214 29.18 -22.95 2.11
N MET A 215 28.94 -22.77 3.40
CA MET A 215 30.03 -22.67 4.38
C MET A 215 30.66 -24.06 4.57
N ARG A 216 31.65 -24.43 3.75
CA ARG A 216 32.63 -25.48 4.07
C ARG A 216 33.98 -24.82 4.31
N LEU A 217 34.34 -24.68 5.58
CA LEU A 217 35.71 -24.41 6.00
C LEU A 217 36.57 -25.63 5.62
N LYS A 218 37.38 -25.51 4.57
CA LYS A 218 38.57 -26.35 4.43
C LYS A 218 39.72 -25.60 5.10
N LEU A 219 40.03 -26.02 6.32
CA LEU A 219 41.33 -25.79 6.92
C LEU A 219 42.33 -26.68 6.17
N THR A 220 43.34 -26.07 5.56
CA THR A 220 44.57 -26.76 5.18
C THR A 220 45.72 -26.08 5.89
N ALA A 221 46.54 -26.92 6.54
CA ALA A 221 47.73 -26.58 7.29
C ALA A 221 48.82 -25.93 6.42
#